data_AF-A0A7X7U407-F1
#
_entry.id   AF-A0A7X7U407-F1
#
_cell.length_a   1.000
_cell.length_b   1.000
_cell.length_c   1.000
_cell.angle_alpha   90.00
_cell.angle_beta   90.00
_cell.angle_gamma   90.00
#
_symmetry.space_group_name_H-M   'P 1'
#
loop_
_entity.id
_entity.type
_entity.pdbx_description
1 polymer ?
#
loop_
_entity_poly.entity_id
_entity_poly.type
_entity_poly.pdbx_seq_one_letter_code
_entity_poly.pdbx_strand_id
1 'polypeptide(L)' 'MKPVFRFWSPVLSSHFYTMSESERDSLIQNRPDAWTYEGVAFYAYSLPNQRLGTNPVLGVAA' A
#
# COMPACT_ATOMS: atom_id res chain seq x y z
N MET A 1 -5.42 -4.11 -13.37
CA MET A 1 -4.86 -3.20 -12.33
C MET A 1 -5.27 -3.75 -10.97
N LYS A 2 -4.47 -3.54 -9.92
CA LYS A 2 -4.77 -3.95 -8.55
C LYS A 2 -4.87 -2.72 -7.64
N PRO A 3 -5.67 -2.76 -6.56
CA PRO A 3 -5.76 -1.66 -5.61
C PRO A 3 -4.43 -1.48 -4.86
N VAL A 4 -4.11 -0.22 -4.55
CA VAL A 4 -3.05 0.18 -3.63
C VAL A 4 -3.72 0.72 -2.37
N PHE A 5 -3.45 0.06 -1.25
CA PHE A 5 -3.95 0.38 0.07
C PHE A 5 -3.07 1.46 0.72
N ARG A 6 -3.67 2.45 1.38
CA ARG A 6 -2.95 3.51 2.09
C ARG A 6 -3.18 3.41 3.59
N PHE A 7 -2.11 3.67 4.33
CA PHE A 7 -2.11 3.74 5.79
C PHE A 7 -1.45 5.03 6.24
N TRP A 8 -1.97 5.62 7.32
CA TRP A 8 -1.33 6.70 8.04
C TRP A 8 -0.66 6.18 9.32
N SER A 9 0.54 6.64 9.62
CA SER A 9 1.16 6.46 10.94
C SER A 9 1.33 7.80 11.65
N PRO A 10 0.64 8.05 12.78
CA PRO A 10 0.88 9.25 13.58
C PRO A 10 2.27 9.24 14.23
N VAL A 11 2.82 8.04 14.50
CA VAL A 11 4.14 7.87 15.12
C VAL A 11 5.25 8.26 14.15
N LEU A 12 5.14 7.87 12.88
CA LEU A 12 6.12 8.17 11.85
C LEU A 12 5.82 9.46 11.08
N SER A 13 4.62 10.01 11.23
CA SER A 13 4.09 11.12 10.42
C SER A 13 4.25 10.87 8.91
N SER A 14 4.04 9.62 8.48
CA SER A 14 4.22 9.17 7.10
C SER A 14 3.06 8.28 6.64
N HIS A 15 2.93 8.16 5.32
CA HIS A 15 2.02 7.23 4.68
C HIS A 15 2.74 5.97 4.21
N PHE A 16 2.14 4.82 4.46
CA PHE A 16 2.58 3.54 3.91
C PHE A 16 1.61 3.06 2.83
N TYR A 17 2.14 2.45 1.78
CA TYR A 17 1.37 1.98 0.63
C TYR A 17 1.70 0.52 0.31
N THR A 18 0.67 -0.30 0.08
CA THR A 18 0.87 -1.70 -0.33
C THR A 18 -0.19 -2.18 -1.31
N MET A 19 0.22 -3.07 -2.23
CA MET A 19 -0.70 -3.84 -3.10
C MET A 19 -0.99 -5.24 -2.56
N SER A 20 -0.37 -5.63 -1.44
CA SER A 20 -0.53 -6.94 -0.83
C SER A 20 -1.73 -6.93 0.13
N GLU A 21 -2.75 -7.73 -0.18
CA GLU A 21 -3.91 -7.88 0.69
C GLU A 21 -3.55 -8.52 2.03
N SER A 22 -2.59 -9.46 2.05
CA SER A 22 -2.12 -10.08 3.30
C SER A 22 -1.34 -9.10 4.18
N GLU A 23 -0.56 -8.20 3.58
CA GLU A 23 0.13 -7.14 4.33
C GLU A 23 -0.88 -6.13 4.88
N ARG A 24 -1.86 -5.72 4.06
CA ARG A 24 -2.98 -4.87 4.51
C ARG A 24 -3.65 -5.48 5.73
N ASP A 25 -4.04 -6.75 5.65
CA ASP A 25 -4.76 -7.43 6.74
C ASP A 25 -3.88 -7.60 7.98
N SER A 26 -2.59 -7.91 7.79
CA SER A 26 -1.64 -8.00 8.90
C SER A 26 -1.43 -6.66 9.62
N LEU A 27 -1.33 -5.54 8.89
CA LEU A 27 -1.20 -4.21 9.50
C LEU A 27 -2.46 -3.83 10.28
N ILE A 28 -3.65 -4.10 9.72
CA ILE A 28 -4.94 -3.84 10.38
C ILE A 28 -5.07 -4.67 11.67
N GLN A 29 -4.71 -5.96 11.63
CA GLN A 29 -4.92 -6.87 12.75
C GLN A 29 -3.84 -6.74 13.83
N ASN A 30 -2.58 -6.63 13.42
CA ASN A 30 -1.44 -6.81 14.32
C ASN A 30 -0.76 -5.49 14.73
N ARG A 31 -1.00 -4.40 14.00
CA ARG A 31 -0.36 -3.08 14.23
C ARG A 31 -1.35 -1.90 14.22
N PRO A 32 -2.56 -2.01 14.82
CA PRO A 32 -3.56 -0.94 14.77
C PRO A 32 -3.14 0.33 15.53
N ASP A 33 -2.17 0.21 16.45
CA ASP A 33 -1.56 1.32 17.19
C ASP A 33 -0.61 2.17 16.34
N ALA A 34 0.05 1.54 15.35
CA ALA A 34 1.05 2.18 14.51
C ALA A 34 0.50 2.63 13.15
N TRP A 35 -0.51 1.93 12.62
CA TRP A 35 -1.02 2.12 11.26
C TRP A 35 -2.55 2.18 11.24
N THR A 36 -3.08 3.32 10.79
CA THR A 36 -4.51 3.51 10.53
C THR A 36 -4.78 3.25 9.05
N TYR A 37 -5.65 2.29 8.75
CA TYR A 37 -6.06 2.01 7.37
C TYR A 37 -6.98 3.10 6.83
N GLU A 38 -6.62 3.69 5.69
CA GLU A 38 -7.36 4.80 5.06
C GLU A 38 -8.11 4.38 3.79
N GLY A 39 -8.07 3.10 3.42
CA GLY A 39 -8.75 2.57 2.24
C GLY A 39 -7.85 2.40 1.02
N VAL A 40 -8.47 2.39 -0.16
CA VAL A 40 -7.80 2.32 -1.46
C VAL A 40 -7.43 3.74 -1.89
N ALA A 41 -6.15 4.02 -2.10
CA ALA A 41 -5.70 5.32 -2.58
C ALA A 41 -5.73 5.44 -4.11
N PHE A 42 -5.34 4.39 -4.83
CA PHE A 42 -5.36 4.34 -6.29
C PHE A 42 -5.25 2.89 -6.80
N TYR A 43 -5.36 2.70 -8.11
CA TYR A 43 -5.14 1.42 -8.78
C TYR A 43 -3.85 1.46 -9.59
N ALA A 44 -3.03 0.41 -9.51
CA ALA A 44 -1.76 0.32 -10.22
C ALA A 44 -1.66 -0.96 -11.06
N TYR A 45 -0.74 -0.98 -12.03
CA TYR A 45 -0.38 -2.21 -12.71
C TYR A 45 0.52 -3.04 -11.80
N SER A 46 0.11 -4.29 -11.52
CA SER A 46 0.97 -5.28 -10.87
C SER A 46 1.73 -6.06 -11.93
N LEU A 47 2.94 -6.52 -11.61
CA LEU A 47 3.66 -7.47 -12.46
C LEU A 47 2.89 -8.79 -12.60
N PRO A 48 3.01 -9.50 -13.75
CA PRO A 48 3.71 -9.08 -14.98
C PRO A 48 2.87 -8.15 -15.87
N ASN A 49 1.66 -7.75 -15.46
CA ASN A 49 0.73 -6.91 -16.24
C ASN A 49 1.17 -5.44 -16.34
N GLN A 50 2.43 -5.13 -16.04
CA GLN A 50 2.99 -3.81 -16.24
C GLN A 50 3.07 -3.50 -17.74
N ARG A 51 2.49 -2.37 -18.14
CA ARG A 51 2.57 -1.92 -19.54
C ARG A 51 3.95 -1.33 -19.82
N LEU A 52 4.51 -1.66 -21.00
CA LEU A 52 5.73 -1.04 -21.49
C LEU A 52 5.57 0.49 -21.53
N GLY A 53 6.56 1.24 -21.02
CA GLY A 53 6.49 2.70 -20.90
C GLY A 53 5.82 3.22 -19.62
N THR A 54 5.45 2.35 -18.67
CA THR A 54 4.99 2.75 -17.34
C THR A 54 6.08 2.54 -16.28
N ASN A 55 6.19 3.47 -15.34
CA ASN A 55 7.07 3.30 -14.18
C ASN A 55 6.37 2.42 -13.14
N PRO A 56 7.02 1.33 -12.66
CA PRO A 56 6.41 0.47 -11.67
C PRO A 56 6.33 1.19 -10.33
N VAL A 57 5.21 1.06 -9.64
CA VAL A 57 5.16 1.31 -8.20
C VAL A 57 5.74 0.05 -7.54
N LEU A 58 7.08 0.01 -7.43
CA LEU A 58 7.74 -0.92 -6.53
C LEU A 58 7.36 -0.50 -5.11
N GLY A 59 7.07 -1.45 -4.23
CA GLY A 59 6.64 -1.14 -2.85
C GLY A 59 7.66 -0.26 -2.14
N VAL A 60 7.48 1.06 -2.23
CA VAL A 60 8.24 2.04 -1.47
C VAL A 60 7.46 2.22 -0.18
N ALA A 61 7.96 1.63 0.89
CA ALA A 61 7.70 2.16 2.22
C ALA A 61 8.29 3.58 2.21
N ALA A 62 7.41 4.58 2.23
CA ALA A 62 7.79 5.99 2.30
C ALA A 62 8.01 6.41 3.76
#